data_AF-A0A948XYI5-F1
#
_entry.id   AF-A0A948XYI5-F1
#
_cell.length_a   1.000
_cell.length_b   1.000
_cell.length_c   1.000
_cell.angle_alpha   90.00
_cell.angle_beta   90.00
_cell.angle_gamma   90.00
#
_symmetry.space_group_name_H-M   'P 1'
#
loop_
_entity.id
_entity.type
_entity.pdbx_description
1 polymer ?
#
loop_
_entity_poly.entity_id
_entity_poly.type
_entity_poly.pdbx_seq_one_letter_code
_entity_poly.pdbx_strand_id
1 'polypeptide(L)'
;MRSVLLGVSLCVLAGCATVSVVPGEATFETSLTKNQSELREASNAYCEEVVTSGWIDESGGIASLADTLMHGKTEAAGSAGFYATRIGAETKAPALVLGRIVADSQAARSGLAEVTGEAEALLRGRDKTASNRGDVMSFERALVRAQMAHRGFQEALDLVSVRADMDVQPILAEIDSFAVLIDDARSIADRLAERYMSDGAAGS
;
A
#
# COMPACT_ATOMS: atom_id res chain seq x y z
N MET A 1 45.90 -37.36 19.19
CA MET A 1 47.34 -37.04 19.19
C MET A 1 47.52 -35.87 18.23
N ARG A 2 47.62 -34.63 18.74
CA ARG A 2 48.87 -33.88 19.01
C ARG A 2 49.74 -33.64 17.76
N SER A 3 49.97 -32.34 17.52
CA SER A 3 51.15 -31.72 16.87
C SER A 3 51.04 -31.46 15.35
N VAL A 4 51.57 -30.38 14.75
CA VAL A 4 52.15 -29.07 15.14
C VAL A 4 52.42 -28.28 13.84
N LEU A 5 52.31 -26.95 13.93
CA LEU A 5 52.84 -25.83 13.13
C LEU A 5 53.86 -26.06 11.98
N LEU A 6 53.75 -25.25 10.90
CA LEU A 6 54.62 -24.09 10.53
C LEU A 6 54.61 -23.82 9.01
N GLY A 7 54.58 -22.54 8.62
CA GLY A 7 54.80 -22.12 7.23
C GLY A 7 54.62 -20.62 7.02
N VAL A 8 55.57 -19.83 7.53
CA VAL A 8 55.75 -18.41 7.22
C VAL A 8 56.15 -18.25 5.75
N SER A 9 55.51 -17.36 5.01
CA SER A 9 56.13 -16.75 3.82
C SER A 9 55.79 -15.27 3.74
N LEU A 10 56.84 -14.47 3.91
CA LEU A 10 56.91 -13.03 3.85
C LEU A 10 57.32 -12.66 2.42
N CYS A 11 56.42 -12.09 1.62
CA CYS A 11 56.78 -11.48 0.35
C CYS A 11 56.58 -9.96 0.44
N VAL A 12 57.70 -9.27 0.67
CA VAL A 12 57.84 -7.83 0.46
C VAL A 12 57.96 -7.59 -1.04
N LEU A 13 57.02 -6.84 -1.61
CA LEU A 13 57.21 -6.14 -2.87
C LEU A 13 56.85 -4.67 -2.67
N ALA A 14 57.89 -3.87 -2.53
CA ALA A 14 57.85 -2.42 -2.67
C ALA A 14 57.61 -2.08 -4.14
N GLY A 15 56.66 -1.18 -4.39
CA GLY A 15 56.30 -0.69 -5.72
C GLY A 15 55.26 0.41 -5.61
N CYS A 16 55.64 1.56 -5.05
CA CYS A 16 54.79 2.76 -5.01
C CYS A 16 54.81 3.43 -6.39
N ALA A 17 53.83 3.12 -7.24
CA ALA A 17 53.47 4.00 -8.34
C ALA A 17 52.43 5.00 -7.81
N THR A 18 52.86 6.23 -7.53
CA THR A 18 51.95 7.35 -7.24
C THR A 18 51.28 7.78 -8.54
N VAL A 19 50.13 7.19 -8.87
CA VAL A 19 49.24 7.74 -9.90
C VAL A 19 48.54 8.94 -9.29
N SER A 20 48.98 10.13 -9.73
CA SER A 20 48.28 11.38 -9.51
C SER A 20 46.96 11.36 -10.27
N VAL A 21 45.91 10.86 -9.64
CA VAL A 21 44.54 11.23 -10.02
C VAL A 21 44.33 12.66 -9.53
N VAL A 22 44.32 13.60 -10.48
CA VAL A 22 43.70 14.92 -10.27
C VAL A 22 42.27 14.64 -9.80
N PRO A 23 41.83 15.13 -8.64
CA PRO A 23 40.41 15.13 -8.31
C PRO A 23 39.77 16.18 -9.21
N GLY A 24 39.42 15.79 -10.43
CA GLY A 24 38.27 16.40 -11.08
C GLY A 24 37.09 15.95 -10.22
N GLU A 25 36.46 16.89 -9.52
CA GLU A 25 35.19 16.69 -8.85
C GLU A 25 34.15 16.28 -9.89
N ALA A 26 34.16 15.01 -10.28
CA ALA A 26 33.01 14.35 -10.81
C ALA A 26 32.23 13.90 -9.57
N THR A 27 31.43 14.83 -9.02
CA THR A 27 30.22 14.48 -8.28
C THR A 27 29.33 13.67 -9.22
N PHE A 28 29.66 12.39 -9.38
CA PHE A 28 28.72 11.39 -9.84
C PHE A 28 27.77 11.20 -8.68
N GLU A 29 26.69 11.99 -8.68
CA GLU A 29 25.48 11.62 -7.98
C GLU A 29 25.12 10.21 -8.44
N THR A 30 25.33 9.24 -7.55
CA THR A 30 24.83 7.88 -7.65
C THR A 30 23.30 7.91 -7.57
N SER A 31 22.68 8.40 -8.65
CA SER A 31 21.23 8.47 -8.91
C SER A 31 20.64 7.09 -9.28
N LEU A 32 21.29 6.00 -8.87
CA LEU A 32 20.92 4.62 -9.17
C LEU A 32 20.37 3.85 -7.95
N THR A 33 20.28 4.51 -6.80
CA THR A 33 19.50 4.02 -5.65
C THR A 33 18.83 5.23 -5.01
N LYS A 34 17.92 5.88 -5.73
CA LYS A 34 17.00 6.84 -5.10
C LYS A 34 16.25 6.03 -4.06
N ASN A 35 16.62 6.19 -2.77
CA ASN A 35 15.88 5.61 -1.66
C ASN A 35 14.40 5.85 -1.95
N GLN A 36 13.63 4.76 -1.91
CA GLN A 36 12.19 4.83 -2.10
C GLN A 36 11.64 5.91 -1.17
N SER A 37 10.75 6.79 -1.66
CA SER A 37 10.13 7.78 -0.77
C SER A 37 9.35 7.05 0.32
N GLU A 38 9.25 7.65 1.50
CA GLU A 38 8.47 7.10 2.63
C GLU A 38 7.03 6.83 2.20
N LEU A 39 6.43 7.74 1.44
CA LEU A 39 5.10 7.56 0.82
C LEU A 39 5.03 6.30 -0.05
N ARG A 40 6.01 6.08 -0.93
CA ARG A 40 6.00 4.91 -1.82
C ARG A 40 6.23 3.62 -1.04
N GLU A 41 7.05 3.64 0.00
CA GLU A 41 7.26 2.49 0.89
C GLU A 41 5.98 2.13 1.65
N ALA A 42 5.37 3.10 2.33
CA ALA A 42 4.10 2.92 3.04
C ALA A 42 2.99 2.44 2.11
N SER A 43 2.88 3.02 0.91
CA SER A 43 1.88 2.61 -0.09
C SER A 43 2.07 1.16 -0.53
N ASN A 44 3.31 0.71 -0.72
CA ASN A 44 3.62 -0.67 -1.10
C ASN A 44 3.31 -1.64 0.04
N ALA A 45 3.73 -1.31 1.26
CA ALA A 45 3.46 -2.11 2.44
C ALA A 45 1.96 -2.29 2.64
N TYR A 46 1.18 -1.21 2.51
CA TYR A 46 -0.28 -1.29 2.55
C TYR A 46 -0.84 -2.19 1.44
N CYS A 47 -0.38 -2.05 0.20
CA CYS A 47 -0.82 -2.89 -0.91
C CYS A 47 -0.50 -4.38 -0.71
N GLU A 48 0.58 -4.72 0.01
CA GLU A 48 0.93 -6.10 0.35
C GLU A 48 0.06 -6.62 1.49
N GLU A 49 -0.11 -5.81 2.53
CA GLU A 49 -0.92 -6.14 3.71
C GLU A 49 -2.36 -6.45 3.32
N VAL A 50 -2.95 -5.62 2.47
CA VAL A 50 -4.35 -5.71 2.04
C VAL A 50 -4.64 -7.05 1.31
N VAL A 51 -3.63 -7.63 0.64
CA VAL A 51 -3.67 -8.95 -0.02
C VAL A 51 -3.36 -10.06 0.98
N THR A 52 -2.29 -9.91 1.77
CA THR A 52 -1.84 -10.90 2.76
C THR A 52 -2.90 -11.17 3.83
N SER A 53 -3.59 -10.11 4.27
CA SER A 53 -4.72 -10.20 5.20
C SER A 53 -6.00 -10.75 4.55
N GLY A 54 -6.01 -10.97 3.23
CA GLY A 54 -7.11 -11.53 2.47
C GLY A 54 -8.32 -10.61 2.38
N TRP A 55 -8.14 -9.30 2.50
CA TRP A 55 -9.25 -8.36 2.35
C TRP A 55 -9.71 -8.26 0.90
N ILE A 56 -8.79 -8.51 -0.02
CA ILE A 56 -9.02 -8.51 -1.46
C ILE A 56 -8.31 -9.69 -2.13
N ASP A 57 -8.76 -10.03 -3.35
CA ASP A 57 -8.07 -10.96 -4.21
C ASP A 57 -6.93 -10.25 -4.97
N GLU A 58 -5.78 -10.91 -5.08
CA GLU A 58 -4.67 -10.43 -5.91
C GLU A 58 -5.04 -10.47 -7.40
N SER A 59 -5.81 -11.46 -7.82
CA SER A 59 -6.20 -11.71 -9.20
C SER A 59 -7.38 -10.85 -9.68
N GLY A 60 -8.20 -10.37 -8.75
CA GLY A 60 -9.35 -9.50 -9.00
C GLY A 60 -9.00 -8.01 -9.12
N GLY A 61 -7.93 -7.64 -9.82
CA GLY A 61 -7.41 -6.26 -9.88
C GLY A 61 -8.39 -5.19 -10.43
N ILE A 62 -7.86 -4.06 -10.93
CA ILE A 62 -8.66 -2.91 -11.43
C ILE A 62 -9.74 -3.32 -12.44
N ALA A 63 -9.49 -4.37 -13.24
CA ALA A 63 -10.47 -4.91 -14.18
C ALA A 63 -11.75 -5.44 -13.50
N SER A 64 -11.65 -6.09 -12.34
CA SER A 64 -12.81 -6.56 -11.58
C SER A 64 -13.57 -5.39 -10.96
N LEU A 65 -12.86 -4.38 -10.45
CA LEU A 65 -13.49 -3.15 -9.96
C LEU A 65 -14.20 -2.40 -11.09
N ALA A 66 -13.56 -2.24 -12.24
CA ALA A 66 -14.13 -1.59 -13.42
C ALA A 66 -15.33 -2.37 -13.97
N ASP A 67 -15.23 -3.69 -14.07
CA ASP A 67 -16.33 -4.56 -14.50
C ASP A 67 -17.55 -4.42 -13.57
N THR A 68 -17.30 -4.38 -12.26
CA THR A 68 -18.35 -4.17 -11.26
C THR A 68 -18.99 -2.78 -11.35
N LEU A 69 -18.22 -1.73 -11.66
CA LEU A 69 -18.73 -0.37 -11.86
C LEU A 69 -19.48 -0.22 -13.19
N MET A 70 -19.04 -0.90 -14.25
CA MET A 70 -19.61 -0.80 -15.59
C MET A 70 -20.85 -1.67 -15.78
N HIS A 71 -20.86 -2.87 -15.22
CA HIS A 71 -21.90 -3.87 -15.44
C HIS A 71 -22.81 -4.07 -14.22
N GLY A 72 -22.54 -3.37 -13.10
CA GLY A 72 -23.11 -3.76 -11.82
C GLY A 72 -22.55 -5.12 -11.38
N LYS A 73 -22.97 -5.62 -10.21
CA LYS A 73 -22.42 -6.84 -9.59
C LYS A 73 -22.46 -8.03 -10.59
N THR A 74 -21.32 -8.34 -11.22
CA THR A 74 -21.10 -9.46 -12.16
C THR A 74 -20.72 -10.76 -11.45
N GLU A 75 -20.88 -10.81 -10.13
CA GLU A 75 -21.02 -12.09 -9.45
C GLU A 75 -22.36 -12.69 -9.89
N ALA A 76 -22.34 -13.89 -10.48
CA ALA A 76 -23.56 -14.63 -10.81
C ALA A 76 -24.55 -14.47 -9.66
N ALA A 77 -25.72 -13.87 -9.93
CA ALA A 77 -26.66 -13.43 -8.91
C ALA A 77 -26.84 -14.51 -7.82
N GLY A 78 -26.21 -14.30 -6.65
CA GLY A 78 -26.14 -15.28 -5.55
C GLY A 78 -24.75 -15.74 -5.10
N SER A 79 -23.65 -15.35 -5.76
CA SER A 79 -22.28 -15.62 -5.27
C SER A 79 -21.83 -14.55 -4.26
N ALA A 80 -21.44 -15.00 -3.05
CA ALA A 80 -20.82 -14.12 -2.05
C ALA A 80 -19.43 -13.69 -2.52
N GLY A 81 -19.16 -12.38 -2.53
CA GLY A 81 -17.86 -11.83 -2.96
C GLY A 81 -16.67 -12.41 -2.20
N PHE A 82 -15.46 -12.29 -2.76
CA PHE A 82 -14.23 -12.92 -2.26
C PHE A 82 -14.06 -12.83 -0.73
N TYR A 83 -14.12 -11.62 -0.18
CA TYR A 83 -13.96 -11.39 1.26
C TYR A 83 -15.05 -12.08 2.09
N ALA A 84 -16.31 -11.93 1.69
CA ALA A 84 -17.46 -12.53 2.36
C ALA A 84 -17.37 -14.07 2.40
N THR A 85 -16.99 -14.68 1.27
CA THR A 85 -16.73 -16.13 1.19
C THR A 85 -15.60 -16.54 2.12
N ARG A 86 -14.48 -15.82 2.11
CA ARG A 86 -13.30 -16.12 2.94
C ARG A 86 -13.61 -16.09 4.43
N ILE A 87 -14.33 -15.08 4.90
CA ILE A 87 -14.69 -14.99 6.33
C ILE A 87 -15.84 -15.92 6.70
N GLY A 88 -16.56 -16.48 5.72
CA GLY A 88 -17.71 -17.35 5.92
C GLY A 88 -18.96 -16.58 6.33
N ALA A 89 -19.22 -15.46 5.63
CA ALA A 89 -20.31 -14.54 5.95
C ALA A 89 -21.69 -15.21 5.97
N GLU A 90 -21.89 -16.23 5.12
CA GLU A 90 -23.14 -17.02 5.05
C GLU A 90 -23.16 -18.22 6.01
N THR A 91 -22.00 -18.77 6.35
CA THR A 91 -21.89 -20.11 6.98
C THR A 91 -21.50 -20.10 8.45
N LYS A 92 -20.69 -19.14 8.91
CA LYS A 92 -20.18 -19.10 10.29
C LYS A 92 -21.18 -18.45 11.25
N ALA A 93 -20.88 -18.35 12.55
CA ALA A 93 -21.76 -17.62 13.46
C ALA A 93 -21.74 -16.10 13.17
N PRO A 94 -22.91 -15.40 13.14
CA PRO A 94 -22.95 -13.97 12.85
C PRO A 94 -22.03 -13.11 13.72
N ALA A 95 -21.99 -13.36 15.04
CA ALA A 95 -21.12 -12.63 15.96
C ALA A 95 -19.63 -12.73 15.60
N LEU A 96 -19.17 -13.90 15.13
CA LEU A 96 -17.77 -14.10 14.72
C LEU A 96 -17.47 -13.37 13.41
N VAL A 97 -18.42 -13.38 12.48
CA VAL A 97 -18.30 -12.68 11.19
C VAL A 97 -18.29 -11.17 11.41
N LEU A 98 -19.23 -10.64 12.19
CA LEU A 98 -19.32 -9.20 12.52
C LEU A 98 -18.05 -8.71 13.24
N GLY A 99 -17.57 -9.46 14.25
CA GLY A 99 -16.32 -9.13 14.94
C GLY A 99 -15.12 -9.14 14.00
N ARG A 100 -15.10 -10.04 13.00
CA ARG A 100 -14.05 -10.07 11.98
C ARG A 100 -14.11 -8.89 11.03
N ILE A 101 -15.31 -8.50 10.58
CA ILE A 101 -15.52 -7.33 9.72
C ILE A 101 -14.98 -6.09 10.38
N VAL A 102 -15.33 -5.83 11.65
CA VAL A 102 -14.85 -4.65 12.40
C VAL A 102 -13.33 -4.65 12.54
N ALA A 103 -12.74 -5.80 12.91
CA ALA A 103 -11.29 -5.88 13.10
C ALA A 103 -10.53 -5.65 11.78
N ASP A 104 -10.98 -6.28 10.69
CA ASP A 104 -10.37 -6.12 9.38
C ASP A 104 -10.58 -4.69 8.84
N SER A 105 -11.75 -4.09 9.03
CA SER A 105 -12.01 -2.71 8.58
C SER A 105 -11.21 -1.67 9.35
N GLN A 106 -11.04 -1.84 10.65
CA GLN A 106 -10.18 -0.98 11.48
C GLN A 106 -8.71 -1.08 11.06
N ALA A 107 -8.22 -2.28 10.78
CA ALA A 107 -6.86 -2.50 10.32
C ALA A 107 -6.64 -1.86 8.93
N ALA A 108 -7.55 -2.07 7.99
CA ALA A 108 -7.51 -1.46 6.66
C ALA A 108 -7.55 0.07 6.72
N ARG A 109 -8.47 0.63 7.52
CA ARG A 109 -8.58 2.07 7.73
C ARG A 109 -7.32 2.65 8.35
N SER A 110 -6.74 1.99 9.37
CA SER A 110 -5.52 2.46 10.02
C SER A 110 -4.33 2.45 9.07
N GLY A 111 -4.16 1.38 8.28
CA GLY A 111 -3.11 1.30 7.27
C GLY A 111 -3.26 2.38 6.18
N LEU A 112 -4.48 2.65 5.71
CA LEU A 112 -4.71 3.75 4.78
C LEU A 112 -4.39 5.11 5.43
N ALA A 113 -4.72 5.29 6.71
CA ALA A 113 -4.45 6.53 7.43
C ALA A 113 -2.94 6.82 7.50
N GLU A 114 -2.12 5.80 7.76
CA GLU A 114 -0.66 5.90 7.71
C GLU A 114 -0.17 6.35 6.33
N VAL A 115 -0.64 5.70 5.26
CA VAL A 115 -0.31 6.07 3.87
C VAL A 115 -0.73 7.50 3.55
N THR A 116 -1.91 7.95 4.00
CA THR A 116 -2.35 9.34 3.83
C THR A 116 -1.51 10.34 4.63
N GLY A 117 -1.04 9.96 5.82
CA GLY A 117 -0.15 10.78 6.63
C GLY A 117 1.18 11.07 5.93
N GLU A 118 1.76 10.06 5.28
CA GLU A 118 2.99 10.22 4.48
C GLU A 118 2.75 11.10 3.25
N ALA A 119 1.59 10.96 2.59
CA ALA A 119 1.23 11.80 1.46
C ALA A 119 1.07 13.27 1.87
N GLU A 120 0.46 13.54 3.02
CA GLU A 120 0.37 14.89 3.56
C GLU A 120 1.73 15.46 3.96
N ALA A 121 2.61 14.64 4.55
CA ALA A 121 3.97 15.05 4.90
C ALA A 121 4.73 15.48 3.64
N LEU A 122 4.65 14.70 2.57
CA LEU A 122 5.22 15.02 1.27
C LEU A 122 4.63 16.32 0.69
N LEU A 123 3.31 16.50 0.75
CA LEU A 123 2.63 17.71 0.28
C LEU A 123 3.00 18.96 1.10
N ARG A 124 3.27 18.84 2.39
CA ARG A 124 3.74 19.95 3.25
C ARG A 124 5.24 20.22 3.09
N GLY A 125 6.01 19.27 2.57
CA GLY A 125 7.44 19.40 2.34
C GLY A 125 7.75 20.57 1.40
N ARG A 126 8.81 21.33 1.74
CA ARG A 126 9.27 22.48 0.94
C ARG A 126 9.96 22.08 -0.37
N ASP A 127 10.50 20.87 -0.43
CA ASP A 127 11.12 20.34 -1.64
C ASP A 127 10.03 19.89 -2.62
N LYS A 128 9.76 20.72 -3.63
CA LYS A 128 8.74 20.44 -4.65
C LYS A 128 9.05 19.16 -5.42
N THR A 129 10.33 18.89 -5.67
CA THR A 129 10.85 17.73 -6.41
C THR A 129 10.79 16.41 -5.65
N ALA A 130 10.39 16.45 -4.37
CA ALA A 130 10.22 15.25 -3.54
C ALA A 130 9.09 14.35 -4.04
N SER A 131 8.04 14.91 -4.68
CA SER A 131 6.98 14.12 -5.31
C SER A 131 7.39 13.71 -6.71
N ASN A 132 7.38 12.41 -6.99
CA ASN A 132 7.58 11.90 -8.35
C ASN A 132 6.41 11.02 -8.79
N ARG A 133 6.33 10.74 -10.10
CA ARG A 133 5.30 9.88 -10.70
C ARG A 133 5.14 8.54 -9.96
N GLY A 134 6.23 7.95 -9.48
CA GLY A 134 6.21 6.68 -8.77
C GLY A 134 5.48 6.75 -7.43
N ASP A 135 5.54 7.90 -6.75
CA ASP A 135 4.84 8.13 -5.48
C ASP A 135 3.34 8.28 -5.72
N VAL A 136 2.96 9.12 -6.70
CA VAL A 136 1.56 9.30 -7.12
C VAL A 136 0.92 7.95 -7.48
N MET A 137 1.55 7.19 -8.38
CA MET A 137 1.01 5.91 -8.83
C MET A 137 0.93 4.86 -7.72
N SER A 138 1.85 4.90 -6.75
CA SER A 138 1.83 3.94 -5.63
C SER A 138 0.74 4.29 -4.62
N PHE A 139 0.55 5.59 -4.33
CA PHE A 139 -0.55 6.07 -3.49
C PHE A 139 -1.92 5.77 -4.13
N GLU A 140 -2.09 6.03 -5.42
CA GLU A 140 -3.32 5.70 -6.15
C GLU A 140 -3.62 4.20 -6.12
N ARG A 141 -2.59 3.35 -6.28
CA ARG A 141 -2.76 1.90 -6.14
C ARG A 141 -3.23 1.50 -4.74
N ALA A 142 -2.65 2.10 -3.69
CA ALA A 142 -3.07 1.87 -2.31
C ALA A 142 -4.55 2.30 -2.11
N LEU A 143 -4.94 3.45 -2.65
CA LEU A 143 -6.31 3.95 -2.59
C LEU A 143 -7.31 3.01 -3.28
N VAL A 144 -6.98 2.51 -4.48
CA VAL A 144 -7.84 1.54 -5.18
C VAL A 144 -7.99 0.25 -4.38
N ARG A 145 -6.90 -0.25 -3.80
CA ARG A 145 -6.91 -1.44 -2.94
C ARG A 145 -7.76 -1.24 -1.68
N ALA A 146 -7.72 -0.05 -1.08
CA ALA A 146 -8.60 0.32 0.04
C ALA A 146 -10.08 0.34 -0.35
N GLN A 147 -10.41 0.91 -1.52
CA GLN A 147 -11.78 0.92 -2.05
C GLN A 147 -12.33 -0.49 -2.27
N MET A 148 -11.49 -1.39 -2.79
CA MET A 148 -11.85 -2.80 -2.97
C MET A 148 -12.10 -3.49 -1.63
N ALA A 149 -11.23 -3.30 -0.64
CA ALA A 149 -11.40 -3.86 0.71
C ALA A 149 -12.69 -3.36 1.37
N HIS A 150 -12.91 -2.03 1.34
CA HIS A 150 -14.12 -1.40 1.86
C HIS A 150 -15.39 -2.00 1.25
N ARG A 151 -15.43 -2.15 -0.08
CA ARG A 151 -16.54 -2.79 -0.77
C ARG A 151 -16.75 -4.24 -0.30
N GLY A 152 -15.66 -5.01 -0.16
CA GLY A 152 -15.72 -6.37 0.36
C GLY A 152 -16.32 -6.45 1.77
N PHE A 153 -15.99 -5.48 2.64
CA PHE A 153 -16.55 -5.38 3.99
C PHE A 153 -18.04 -5.05 3.97
N GLN A 154 -18.47 -4.09 3.13
CA GLN A 154 -19.88 -3.75 2.94
C GLN A 154 -20.68 -4.98 2.49
N GLU A 155 -20.20 -5.67 1.46
CA GLU A 155 -20.89 -6.85 0.93
C GLU A 155 -20.99 -7.98 1.96
N ALA A 156 -19.94 -8.20 2.77
CA ALA A 156 -19.99 -9.17 3.85
C ALA A 156 -20.94 -8.77 4.99
N LEU A 157 -21.01 -7.47 5.31
CA LEU A 157 -21.94 -6.95 6.30
C LEU A 157 -23.38 -7.12 5.84
N ASP A 158 -23.69 -6.78 4.58
CA ASP A 158 -25.01 -6.95 3.99
C ASP A 158 -25.46 -8.42 4.11
N LEU A 159 -24.59 -9.37 3.77
CA LEU A 159 -24.89 -10.81 3.86
C LEU A 159 -25.13 -11.29 5.30
N VAL A 160 -24.28 -10.91 6.25
CA VAL A 160 -24.43 -11.37 7.63
C VAL A 160 -25.58 -10.67 8.36
N SER A 161 -25.89 -9.42 8.00
CA SER A 161 -26.94 -8.62 8.65
C SER A 161 -28.34 -9.25 8.49
N VAL A 162 -28.60 -9.90 7.35
CA VAL A 162 -29.88 -10.59 7.08
C VAL A 162 -30.20 -11.68 8.12
N ARG A 163 -29.16 -12.28 8.70
CA ARG A 163 -29.28 -13.39 9.66
C ARG A 163 -28.82 -13.03 11.07
N ALA A 164 -28.38 -11.79 11.29
CA ALA A 164 -27.91 -11.33 12.59
C ALA A 164 -29.10 -10.87 13.43
N ASP A 165 -29.28 -11.48 14.61
CA ASP A 165 -30.18 -10.97 15.65
C ASP A 165 -29.40 -10.08 16.63
N MET A 166 -28.68 -9.10 16.09
CA MET A 166 -27.74 -8.24 16.82
C MET A 166 -27.74 -6.84 16.22
N ASP A 167 -27.43 -5.84 17.06
CA ASP A 167 -27.20 -4.48 16.57
C ASP A 167 -25.93 -4.41 15.72
N VAL A 168 -26.10 -4.04 14.44
CA VAL A 168 -25.01 -3.88 13.47
C VAL A 168 -24.58 -2.41 13.30
N GLN A 169 -25.24 -1.45 13.95
CA GLN A 169 -24.94 -0.02 13.82
C GLN A 169 -23.48 0.34 14.14
N PRO A 170 -22.83 -0.24 15.17
CA PRO A 170 -21.41 0.04 15.43
C PRO A 170 -20.49 -0.41 14.29
N ILE A 171 -20.85 -1.49 13.60
CA ILE A 171 -20.08 -2.01 12.46
C ILE A 171 -20.29 -1.13 11.23
N LEU A 172 -21.53 -0.70 10.98
CA LEU A 172 -21.83 0.28 9.93
C LEU A 172 -21.05 1.58 10.12
N ALA A 173 -21.02 2.12 11.33
CA ALA A 173 -20.29 3.34 11.65
C ALA A 173 -18.77 3.22 11.39
N GLU A 174 -18.17 2.05 11.66
CA GLU A 174 -16.77 1.81 11.34
C GLU A 174 -16.53 1.74 9.82
N ILE A 175 -17.41 1.06 9.07
CA ILE A 175 -17.32 1.01 7.60
C ILE A 175 -17.49 2.41 7.01
N ASP A 176 -18.44 3.20 7.48
CA ASP A 176 -18.65 4.58 7.06
C ASP A 176 -17.43 5.47 7.39
N SER A 177 -16.81 5.27 8.55
CA SER A 177 -15.56 5.96 8.91
C SER A 177 -14.42 5.63 7.94
N PHE A 178 -14.38 4.40 7.42
CA PHE A 178 -13.41 4.03 6.39
C PHE A 178 -13.73 4.69 5.04
N ALA A 179 -15.02 4.79 4.67
CA ALA A 179 -15.45 5.52 3.48
C ALA A 179 -15.02 6.99 3.51
N VAL A 180 -15.20 7.67 4.64
CA VAL A 180 -14.75 9.06 4.83
C VAL A 180 -13.25 9.21 4.59
N LEU A 181 -12.44 8.32 5.16
CA LEU A 181 -10.99 8.35 4.95
C LEU A 181 -10.61 8.11 3.48
N ILE A 182 -11.33 7.23 2.78
CA ILE A 182 -11.13 7.00 1.34
C ILE A 182 -11.42 8.27 0.54
N ASP A 183 -12.45 9.03 0.90
CA ASP A 183 -12.78 10.29 0.24
C ASP A 183 -11.73 11.38 0.51
N ASP A 184 -11.22 11.46 1.74
CA ASP A 184 -10.09 12.36 2.06
C ASP A 184 -8.83 11.97 1.27
N ALA A 185 -8.54 10.66 1.18
CA ALA A 185 -7.42 10.14 0.40
C ALA A 185 -7.54 10.46 -1.10
N ARG A 186 -8.76 10.48 -1.67
CA ARG A 186 -8.98 10.93 -3.06
C ARG A 186 -8.55 12.37 -3.26
N SER A 187 -8.94 13.27 -2.36
CA SER A 187 -8.51 14.68 -2.42
C SER A 187 -6.98 14.82 -2.33
N ILE A 188 -6.33 13.99 -1.51
CA ILE A 188 -4.86 13.95 -1.41
C ILE A 188 -4.23 13.46 -2.72
N ALA A 189 -4.79 12.44 -3.37
CA ALA A 189 -4.32 11.93 -4.67
C ALA A 189 -4.31 13.05 -5.72
N ASP A 190 -5.42 13.80 -5.84
CA ASP A 190 -5.54 14.92 -6.78
C ASP A 190 -4.47 15.99 -6.53
N ARG A 191 -4.21 16.31 -5.26
CA ARG A 191 -3.18 17.28 -4.86
C ARG A 191 -1.76 16.79 -5.16
N LEU A 192 -1.49 15.49 -4.98
CA LEU A 192 -0.22 14.87 -5.34
C LEU A 192 0.01 14.93 -6.85
N ALA A 193 -1.02 14.62 -7.64
CA ALA A 193 -0.99 14.69 -9.10
C ALA A 193 -0.74 16.12 -9.59
N GLU A 194 -1.45 17.10 -9.03
CA GLU A 194 -1.26 18.53 -9.36
C GLU A 194 0.16 19.00 -9.08
N ARG A 195 0.72 18.65 -7.92
CA ARG A 195 2.12 18.97 -7.56
C ARG A 195 3.10 18.37 -8.57
N TYR A 196 2.90 17.11 -8.95
CA TYR A 196 3.73 16.44 -9.95
C TYR A 196 3.64 17.12 -11.34
N MET A 197 2.44 17.50 -11.77
CA MET A 197 2.24 18.18 -13.06
C MET A 197 2.85 19.60 -13.09
N SER A 198 2.73 20.34 -11.98
CA SER A 198 3.33 21.67 -11.83
C SER A 198 4.85 21.65 -11.93
N ASP A 199 5.52 20.62 -11.39
CA ASP A 199 6.97 20.46 -11.50
C ASP A 199 7.40 20.07 -12.93
N GLY A 200 6.59 19.27 -13.63
CA GLY A 200 6.83 18.92 -15.03
C GLY A 200 6.73 20.11 -16.01
N ALA A 201 5.85 21.07 -15.71
CA ALA A 201 5.67 22.29 -16.51
C ALA A 201 6.74 23.37 -16.24
N ALA A 202 7.40 23.35 -15.07
CA ALA A 202 8.48 24.29 -14.73
C ALA A 202 9.85 23.89 -15.33
N GLY A 203 9.97 22.66 -15.85
CA GLY A 203 11.19 22.11 -16.46
C GLY A 203 11.22 22.11 -18.00
N SER A 204 10.21 22.70 -18.66
CA SER A 204 10.05 22.77 -20.11
C SER A 204 10.17 24.18 -20.67
#